data_AF-A0A7V4PD40-F1
#
_entry.id   AF-A0A7V4PD40-F1
#
_cell.length_a   1.000
_cell.length_b   1.000
_cell.length_c   1.000
_cell.angle_alpha   90.00
_cell.angle_beta   90.00
_cell.angle_gamma   90.00
#
_symmetry.space_group_name_H-M   'P 1'
#
loop_
_entity.id
_entity.type
_entity.pdbx_description
1 polymer ?
#
loop_
_entity_poly.entity_id
_entity_poly.type
_entity_poly.pdbx_seq_one_letter_code
_entity_poly.pdbx_strand_id
1 'polypeptide(L)'
;MKNSKQWQESFKKVKKFFSFLLFFSLFFLSTKNSLAVVNPENLQGDPLSDRQHFLWQIIGNLQSPDDSNCPSVAENALLAAGVPAGQVTEAKQNICASLTNIKSGIQNGMNSGNEKIETNLFSFDNWHQVKNLYFQHSSNGIVNGKIVFTQTIDFMSYDFMVFMTNFANKMDARKGFISLDADLVGGLAGYGAVLTMYNVPDMDDPVILVNDEEDTGEVVSGLVYDRANKIITFNAAHFSSFEAKDRKDLDKNPSIDKVKYRKYKKDGQWKLKVTLWGKNFNSKTKVYFGKTKAESVKKISSKKLTATFSWSDLQSQNSKSRLLIKVRNNSNEKVSSDNRKSLEKIKLKNN
;
A
#
# COMPACT_ATOMS: atom_id res chain seq x y z
N MET A 1 -5.13 -7.80 -14.04
CA MET A 1 -3.81 -8.41 -13.78
C MET A 1 -2.83 -8.41 -14.96
N LYS A 2 -3.25 -8.30 -16.25
CA LYS A 2 -2.28 -8.16 -17.37
C LYS A 2 -1.65 -6.76 -17.50
N ASN A 3 -2.27 -5.72 -16.94
CA ASN A 3 -1.87 -4.31 -17.17
C ASN A 3 -0.77 -3.78 -16.25
N SER A 4 -0.42 -4.46 -15.15
CA SER A 4 0.67 -4.01 -14.25
C SER A 4 2.07 -4.18 -14.85
N LYS A 5 2.23 -5.01 -15.89
CA LYS A 5 3.55 -5.30 -16.49
C LYS A 5 4.14 -4.13 -17.28
N GLN A 6 3.33 -3.36 -17.99
CA GLN A 6 3.82 -2.25 -18.81
C GLN A 6 4.30 -1.07 -17.94
N TRP A 7 3.61 -0.84 -16.83
CA TRP A 7 3.99 0.15 -15.82
C TRP A 7 5.33 -0.20 -15.13
N GLN A 8 5.53 -1.49 -14.83
CA GLN A 8 6.78 -2.00 -14.25
C GLN A 8 8.00 -1.85 -15.16
N GLU A 9 7.82 -1.92 -16.48
CA GLU A 9 8.91 -1.75 -17.44
C GLU A 9 9.43 -0.29 -17.46
N SER A 10 8.56 0.71 -17.35
CA SER A 10 8.95 2.12 -17.31
C SER A 10 9.73 2.49 -16.04
N PHE A 11 9.31 2.00 -14.87
CA PHE A 11 10.05 2.24 -13.61
C PHE A 11 11.34 1.42 -13.50
N LYS A 12 11.38 0.21 -14.08
CA LYS A 12 12.65 -0.51 -14.26
C LYS A 12 13.63 0.29 -15.10
N LYS A 13 13.16 1.05 -16.11
CA LYS A 13 14.04 1.96 -16.87
C LYS A 13 14.55 3.10 -16.00
N VAL A 14 13.72 3.72 -15.14
CA VAL A 14 14.18 4.75 -14.18
C VAL A 14 15.21 4.18 -13.19
N LYS A 15 14.96 2.99 -12.62
CA LYS A 15 15.92 2.34 -11.70
C LYS A 15 17.23 1.96 -12.40
N LYS A 16 17.15 1.38 -13.61
CA LYS A 16 18.33 1.11 -14.44
C LYS A 16 19.07 2.38 -14.83
N PHE A 17 18.34 3.49 -15.04
CA PHE A 17 18.92 4.79 -15.36
C PHE A 17 19.74 5.34 -14.18
N PHE A 18 19.23 5.29 -12.95
CA PHE A 18 19.99 5.63 -11.74
C PHE A 18 21.25 4.76 -11.57
N SER A 19 21.16 3.44 -11.75
CA SER A 19 22.33 2.55 -11.62
C SER A 19 23.36 2.70 -12.74
N PHE A 20 22.96 3.08 -13.96
CA PHE A 20 23.86 3.18 -15.11
C PHE A 20 24.67 4.49 -15.14
N LEU A 21 24.12 5.59 -14.63
CA LEU A 21 24.71 6.92 -14.70
C LEU A 21 25.91 7.15 -13.77
N LEU A 22 25.99 6.46 -12.63
CA LEU A 22 27.08 6.64 -11.66
C LEU A 22 28.22 5.63 -11.80
N PHE A 23 27.97 4.48 -12.42
CA PHE A 23 29.01 3.49 -12.66
C PHE A 23 30.07 3.95 -13.68
N PHE A 24 29.75 4.93 -14.54
CA PHE A 24 30.68 5.40 -15.57
C PHE A 24 31.51 6.64 -15.16
N SER A 25 31.09 7.42 -14.15
CA SER A 25 31.76 8.67 -13.78
C SER A 25 32.80 8.54 -12.66
N LEU A 26 32.79 7.44 -11.89
CA LEU A 26 33.62 7.33 -10.68
C LEU A 26 34.76 6.30 -10.76
N PHE A 27 34.89 5.54 -11.86
CA PHE A 27 35.94 4.51 -11.99
C PHE A 27 37.39 5.06 -12.11
N PHE A 28 37.59 6.39 -12.14
CA PHE A 28 38.92 7.01 -12.22
C PHE A 28 39.38 7.72 -10.93
N LEU A 29 38.66 7.61 -9.81
CA LEU A 29 39.06 8.20 -8.53
C LEU A 29 39.91 7.24 -7.69
N SER A 30 41.16 7.03 -8.10
CA SER A 30 42.19 6.44 -7.24
C SER A 30 43.39 7.38 -7.17
N THR A 31 43.27 8.45 -6.38
CA THR A 31 44.45 9.16 -5.88
C THR A 31 44.31 9.35 -4.38
N LYS A 32 45.20 8.70 -3.64
CA LYS A 32 45.33 8.81 -2.19
C LYS A 32 45.76 10.24 -1.87
N ASN A 33 44.88 11.08 -1.34
CA ASN A 33 45.24 12.14 -0.40
C ASN A 33 44.00 12.65 0.34
N SER A 34 44.16 12.77 1.65
CA SER A 34 43.13 12.97 2.66
C SER A 34 42.66 14.42 2.77
N LEU A 35 41.35 14.65 2.76
CA LEU A 35 40.61 15.61 3.60
C LEU A 35 39.10 15.29 3.46
N ALA A 36 38.39 15.23 4.61
CA ALA A 36 36.95 14.94 4.76
C ALA A 36 36.36 14.01 3.68
N VAL A 37 36.86 12.77 3.65
CA VAL A 37 36.47 11.78 2.65
C VAL A 37 35.00 11.42 2.86
N VAL A 38 34.13 11.91 1.98
CA VAL A 38 32.83 11.25 1.76
C VAL A 38 33.16 9.78 1.53
N ASN A 39 32.62 8.89 2.37
CA ASN A 39 32.89 7.46 2.28
C ASN A 39 32.71 7.05 0.81
N PRO A 40 33.73 6.51 0.12
CA PRO A 40 33.63 6.17 -1.30
C PRO A 40 32.44 5.26 -1.60
N GLU A 41 31.98 4.50 -0.60
CA GLU A 41 30.75 3.70 -0.65
C GLU A 41 29.50 4.56 -0.87
N ASN A 42 29.43 5.77 -0.29
CA ASN A 42 28.30 6.69 -0.44
C ASN A 42 28.30 7.44 -1.78
N LEU A 43 29.40 7.37 -2.54
CA LEU A 43 29.47 7.87 -3.92
C LEU A 43 28.99 6.83 -4.94
N GLN A 44 28.93 5.55 -4.54
CA GLN A 44 28.65 4.43 -5.43
C GLN A 44 27.28 3.80 -5.13
N GLY A 45 26.74 3.07 -6.11
CA GLY A 45 25.52 2.29 -5.94
C GLY A 45 24.25 3.00 -6.41
N ASP A 46 23.10 2.42 -6.05
CA ASP A 46 21.78 2.97 -6.37
C ASP A 46 21.39 3.97 -5.26
N PRO A 47 21.23 5.27 -5.57
CA PRO A 47 20.86 6.27 -4.56
C PRO A 47 19.53 5.95 -3.88
N LEU A 48 18.63 5.21 -4.52
CA LEU A 48 17.37 4.80 -3.89
C LEU A 48 17.54 3.65 -2.88
N SER A 49 18.70 2.98 -2.87
CA SER A 49 19.02 1.91 -1.92
C SER A 49 19.80 2.37 -0.69
N ASP A 50 20.35 3.58 -0.72
CA ASP A 50 21.12 4.15 0.38
C ASP A 50 20.72 5.60 0.67
N ARG A 51 20.18 5.84 1.86
CA ARG A 51 19.80 7.18 2.34
C ARG A 51 21.01 8.09 2.53
N GLN A 52 22.20 7.55 2.75
CA GLN A 52 23.44 8.30 2.95
C GLN A 52 24.18 8.61 1.64
N HIS A 53 23.63 8.16 0.51
CA HIS A 53 24.23 8.40 -0.80
C HIS A 53 24.38 9.90 -1.07
N PHE A 54 25.54 10.31 -1.60
CA PHE A 54 25.93 11.71 -1.75
C PHE A 54 24.91 12.54 -2.55
N LEU A 55 24.25 11.91 -3.53
CA LEU A 55 23.23 12.55 -4.35
C LEU A 55 22.12 13.20 -3.52
N TRP A 56 21.77 12.64 -2.36
CA TRP A 56 20.77 13.23 -1.48
C TRP A 56 21.20 14.54 -0.83
N GLN A 57 22.52 14.77 -0.68
CA GLN A 57 23.03 16.08 -0.28
C GLN A 57 22.81 17.12 -1.38
N ILE A 58 22.98 16.74 -2.64
CA ILE A 58 22.72 17.63 -3.78
C ILE A 58 21.22 17.90 -3.88
N ILE A 59 20.40 16.85 -3.97
CA ILE A 59 18.94 16.94 -4.09
C ILE A 59 18.35 17.79 -2.95
N GLY A 60 18.80 17.59 -1.72
CA GLY A 60 18.30 18.33 -0.56
C GLY A 60 18.60 19.84 -0.55
N ASN A 61 19.46 20.32 -1.45
CA ASN A 61 19.78 21.74 -1.62
C ASN A 61 19.15 22.36 -2.89
N LEU A 62 18.39 21.58 -3.67
CA LEU A 62 17.69 22.05 -4.87
C LEU A 62 16.21 22.28 -4.56
N GLN A 63 15.61 23.29 -5.17
CA GLN A 63 14.16 23.51 -5.05
C GLN A 63 13.36 22.44 -5.79
N SER A 64 13.88 21.90 -6.89
CA SER A 64 13.24 20.87 -7.71
C SER A 64 14.29 20.12 -8.55
N PRO A 65 13.96 18.98 -9.19
CA PRO A 65 14.93 18.21 -9.97
C PRO A 65 15.52 18.95 -11.18
N ASP A 66 14.83 19.98 -11.69
CA ASP A 66 15.24 20.83 -12.80
C ASP A 66 15.66 22.25 -12.35
N ASP A 67 16.02 22.43 -11.08
CA ASP A 67 16.51 23.70 -10.53
C ASP A 67 17.74 24.21 -11.30
N SER A 68 17.66 25.45 -11.79
CA SER A 68 18.73 26.11 -12.53
C SER A 68 20.03 26.26 -11.73
N ASN A 69 19.95 26.21 -10.39
CA ASN A 69 21.12 26.27 -9.50
C ASN A 69 21.86 24.93 -9.36
N CYS A 70 21.36 23.86 -9.99
CA CYS A 70 21.98 22.54 -9.91
C CYS A 70 23.50 22.54 -10.19
N PRO A 71 24.02 23.21 -11.23
CA PRO A 71 25.45 23.20 -11.49
C PRO A 71 26.28 23.73 -10.32
N SER A 72 25.86 24.83 -9.68
CA SER A 72 26.56 25.42 -8.55
C SER A 72 26.45 24.57 -7.29
N VAL A 73 25.27 24.01 -7.01
CA VAL A 73 25.06 23.11 -5.85
C VAL A 73 25.88 21.83 -6.00
N ALA A 74 25.85 21.20 -7.17
CA ALA A 74 26.61 19.99 -7.44
C ALA A 74 28.12 20.22 -7.40
N GLU A 75 28.61 21.33 -7.96
CA GLU A 75 30.03 21.70 -7.90
C GLU A 75 30.52 21.88 -6.45
N ASN A 76 29.78 22.64 -5.65
CA ASN A 76 30.13 22.85 -4.23
C ASN A 76 30.13 21.53 -3.45
N ALA A 77 29.14 20.66 -3.68
CA ALA A 77 29.06 19.36 -3.04
C ALA A 77 30.21 18.42 -3.45
N LEU A 78 30.57 18.38 -4.75
CA LEU A 78 31.67 17.57 -5.27
C LEU A 78 33.03 18.04 -4.74
N LEU A 79 33.28 19.35 -4.71
CA LEU A 79 34.50 19.93 -4.15
C LEU A 79 34.60 19.65 -2.64
N ALA A 80 33.49 19.80 -1.91
CA ALA A 80 33.44 19.47 -0.48
C ALA A 80 33.68 17.97 -0.21
N ALA A 81 33.31 17.10 -1.17
CA ALA A 81 33.60 15.67 -1.13
C ALA A 81 35.04 15.31 -1.53
N GLY A 82 35.88 16.30 -1.87
CA GLY A 82 37.28 16.08 -2.27
C GLY A 82 37.48 15.69 -3.73
N VAL A 83 36.47 15.85 -4.60
CA VAL A 83 36.61 15.57 -6.04
C VAL A 83 37.53 16.64 -6.68
N PRO A 84 38.59 16.25 -7.42
CA PRO A 84 39.49 17.21 -8.05
C PRO A 84 38.78 18.14 -9.03
N ALA A 85 39.11 19.44 -9.02
CA ALA A 85 38.45 20.46 -9.83
C ALA A 85 38.35 20.11 -11.33
N GLY A 86 39.37 19.44 -11.90
CA GLY A 86 39.36 19.00 -13.30
C GLY A 86 38.29 17.95 -13.64
N GLN A 87 37.79 17.21 -12.65
CA GLN A 87 36.74 16.20 -12.80
C GLN A 87 35.34 16.73 -12.45
N VAL A 88 35.26 17.84 -11.72
CA VAL A 88 33.99 18.41 -11.24
C VAL A 88 33.10 18.88 -12.40
N THR A 89 33.67 19.46 -13.46
CA THR A 89 32.90 20.01 -14.59
C THR A 89 32.05 18.96 -15.31
N GLU A 90 32.61 17.79 -15.59
CA GLU A 90 31.87 16.71 -16.24
C GLU A 90 30.88 16.05 -15.26
N ALA A 91 31.30 15.79 -14.03
CA ALA A 91 30.46 15.18 -13.01
C ALA A 91 29.20 16.01 -12.71
N LYS A 92 29.33 17.33 -12.54
CA LYS A 92 28.18 18.21 -12.29
C LYS A 92 27.18 18.23 -13.45
N GLN A 93 27.66 18.24 -14.69
CA GLN A 93 26.79 18.20 -15.87
C GLN A 93 26.00 16.89 -15.92
N ASN A 94 26.67 15.76 -15.67
CA ASN A 94 26.03 14.45 -15.64
C ASN A 94 24.99 14.34 -14.51
N ILE A 95 25.30 14.84 -13.32
CA ILE A 95 24.35 14.87 -12.19
C ILE A 95 23.12 15.70 -12.55
N CYS A 96 23.28 16.94 -13.04
CA CYS A 96 22.16 17.81 -13.35
C CYS A 96 21.30 17.29 -14.50
N ALA A 97 21.92 16.72 -15.54
CA ALA A 97 21.19 16.04 -16.60
C ALA A 97 20.39 14.84 -16.06
N SER A 98 20.95 14.07 -15.13
CA SER A 98 20.26 12.94 -14.50
C SER A 98 19.06 13.40 -13.67
N LEU A 99 19.22 14.44 -12.87
CA LEU A 99 18.16 15.00 -12.04
C LEU A 99 17.01 15.56 -12.90
N THR A 100 17.32 16.26 -13.99
CA THR A 100 16.31 16.73 -14.94
C THR A 100 15.48 15.57 -15.50
N ASN A 101 16.12 14.43 -15.77
CA ASN A 101 15.45 13.23 -16.27
C ASN A 101 14.54 12.55 -15.23
N ILE A 102 14.72 12.78 -13.93
CA ILE A 102 13.84 12.27 -12.88
C ILE A 102 12.42 12.82 -13.07
N LYS A 103 12.27 14.14 -13.24
CA LYS A 103 10.97 14.79 -13.40
C LYS A 103 10.20 14.21 -14.59
N SER A 104 10.86 14.16 -15.75
CA SER A 104 10.33 13.53 -16.96
C SER A 104 10.01 12.04 -16.75
N GLY A 105 10.86 11.31 -16.04
CA GLY A 105 10.67 9.89 -15.70
C GLY A 105 9.41 9.65 -14.85
N ILE A 106 9.21 10.45 -13.81
CA ILE A 106 8.02 10.39 -12.95
C ILE A 106 6.77 10.74 -13.76
N GLN A 107 6.81 11.85 -14.51
CA GLN A 107 5.67 12.31 -15.33
C GLN A 107 5.25 11.29 -16.39
N ASN A 108 6.23 10.68 -17.07
CA ASN A 108 5.97 9.63 -18.06
C ASN A 108 5.48 8.34 -17.40
N GLY A 109 6.02 8.00 -16.23
CA GLY A 109 5.58 6.86 -15.43
C GLY A 109 4.11 6.99 -15.02
N MET A 110 3.66 8.17 -14.62
CA MET A 110 2.27 8.43 -14.26
C MET A 110 1.28 8.33 -15.43
N ASN A 111 1.74 8.50 -16.67
CA ASN A 111 0.88 8.63 -17.86
C ASN A 111 0.94 7.44 -18.84
N SER A 112 1.16 6.21 -18.35
CA SER A 112 1.40 5.07 -19.25
C SER A 112 0.20 4.14 -19.44
N GLY A 113 -0.23 3.96 -20.70
CA GLY A 113 -1.25 2.99 -21.09
C GLY A 113 -2.67 3.40 -20.74
N ASN A 114 -3.46 2.44 -20.26
CA ASN A 114 -4.87 2.66 -19.89
C ASN A 114 -5.05 3.17 -18.46
N GLU A 115 -4.02 3.10 -17.63
CA GLU A 115 -4.02 3.64 -16.28
C GLU A 115 -3.28 4.98 -16.29
N LYS A 116 -3.88 6.01 -15.69
CA LYS A 116 -3.25 7.34 -15.59
C LYS A 116 -3.38 7.88 -14.18
N ILE A 117 -2.30 8.49 -13.70
CA ILE A 117 -2.25 9.27 -12.47
C ILE A 117 -2.08 10.74 -12.85
N GLU A 118 -3.08 11.54 -12.54
CA GLU A 118 -3.01 13.00 -12.64
C GLU A 118 -2.53 13.59 -11.30
N THR A 119 -1.71 14.64 -11.33
CA THR A 119 -1.17 15.30 -10.14
C THR A 119 -0.87 16.77 -10.40
N ASN A 120 -0.89 17.59 -9.36
CA ASN A 120 -0.41 18.97 -9.37
C ASN A 120 1.09 19.11 -9.05
N LEU A 121 1.82 18.03 -8.73
CA LEU A 121 3.24 18.10 -8.36
C LEU A 121 4.07 18.99 -9.31
N PHE A 122 3.85 18.84 -10.61
CA PHE A 122 4.67 19.50 -11.62
C PHE A 122 4.41 21.00 -11.78
N SER A 123 3.39 21.55 -11.11
CA SER A 123 3.11 23.00 -11.09
C SER A 123 3.79 23.73 -9.93
N PHE A 124 4.55 23.04 -9.08
CA PHE A 124 5.27 23.66 -7.96
C PHE A 124 6.73 23.92 -8.35
N ASP A 125 7.20 25.14 -8.04
CA ASP A 125 8.60 25.52 -8.22
C ASP A 125 9.49 24.96 -7.10
N ASN A 126 8.93 24.80 -5.89
CA ASN A 126 9.61 24.26 -4.72
C ASN A 126 8.96 22.93 -4.27
N TRP A 127 9.67 21.84 -4.50
CA TRP A 127 9.28 20.47 -4.20
C TRP A 127 9.56 20.07 -2.75
N HIS A 128 10.22 20.91 -1.94
CA HIS A 128 10.32 20.70 -0.48
C HIS A 128 9.08 21.14 0.29
N GLN A 129 8.20 21.94 -0.32
CA GLN A 129 7.06 22.57 0.35
C GLN A 129 5.76 22.39 -0.43
N VAL A 130 5.49 21.18 -0.91
CA VAL A 130 4.31 20.91 -1.73
C VAL A 130 3.07 20.83 -0.84
N LYS A 131 2.18 21.82 -0.99
CA LYS A 131 0.90 21.88 -0.27
C LYS A 131 -0.23 21.34 -1.14
N ASN A 132 -1.22 20.69 -0.53
CA ASN A 132 -2.38 20.13 -1.24
C ASN A 132 -1.96 19.22 -2.41
N LEU A 133 -0.87 18.45 -2.25
CA LEU A 133 -0.44 17.48 -3.24
C LEU A 133 -1.58 16.50 -3.49
N TYR A 134 -1.94 16.25 -4.75
CA TYR A 134 -2.92 15.23 -5.08
C TYR A 134 -2.40 14.21 -6.09
N PHE A 135 -2.98 13.02 -6.02
CA PHE A 135 -2.89 12.00 -7.05
C PHE A 135 -4.29 11.50 -7.37
N GLN A 136 -4.67 11.58 -8.64
CA GLN A 136 -5.97 11.11 -9.14
C GLN A 136 -5.76 9.97 -10.14
N HIS A 137 -6.27 8.80 -9.79
CA HIS A 137 -6.20 7.61 -10.62
C HIS A 137 -7.40 7.52 -11.56
N SER A 138 -7.11 7.17 -12.81
CA SER A 138 -8.11 6.86 -13.83
C SER A 138 -7.74 5.62 -14.62
N SER A 139 -8.75 4.83 -15.00
CA SER A 139 -8.62 3.64 -15.85
C SER A 139 -9.50 3.78 -17.08
N ASN A 140 -8.93 3.64 -18.27
CA ASN A 140 -9.62 3.81 -19.55
C ASN A 140 -10.36 5.16 -19.66
N GLY A 141 -9.75 6.24 -19.12
CA GLY A 141 -10.34 7.58 -19.10
C GLY A 141 -11.42 7.81 -18.04
N ILE A 142 -11.74 6.80 -17.22
CA ILE A 142 -12.71 6.91 -16.13
C ILE A 142 -11.96 7.17 -14.83
N VAL A 143 -12.27 8.27 -14.14
CA VAL A 143 -11.70 8.59 -12.83
C VAL A 143 -12.21 7.61 -11.77
N ASN A 144 -11.32 7.00 -11.00
CA ASN A 144 -11.66 5.98 -9.99
C ASN A 144 -11.46 6.46 -8.56
N GLY A 145 -10.39 7.21 -8.32
CA GLY A 145 -10.06 7.66 -6.98
C GLY A 145 -9.09 8.85 -6.98
N LYS A 146 -9.16 9.67 -5.94
CA LYS A 146 -8.25 10.79 -5.70
C LYS A 146 -7.80 10.80 -4.24
N ILE A 147 -6.51 11.05 -4.05
CA ILE A 147 -5.87 11.25 -2.75
C ILE A 147 -5.37 12.69 -2.73
N VAL A 148 -5.72 13.45 -1.70
CA VAL A 148 -5.19 14.80 -1.45
C VAL A 148 -4.52 14.81 -0.08
N PHE A 149 -3.22 15.05 -0.04
CA PHE A 149 -2.48 15.14 1.21
C PHE A 149 -2.86 16.43 1.94
N THR A 150 -3.18 16.30 3.23
CA THR A 150 -3.56 17.43 4.08
C THR A 150 -2.36 18.19 4.64
N GLN A 151 -1.20 17.54 4.69
CA GLN A 151 0.05 18.10 5.18
C GLN A 151 0.95 18.55 4.03
N THR A 152 1.90 19.43 4.35
CA THR A 152 2.96 19.81 3.40
C THR A 152 3.91 18.64 3.20
N ILE A 153 4.22 18.33 1.95
CA ILE A 153 5.08 17.21 1.55
C ILE A 153 6.43 17.74 1.08
N ASP A 154 7.50 17.16 1.61
CA ASP A 154 8.84 17.26 1.02
C ASP A 154 9.04 16.12 0.01
N PHE A 155 8.84 16.45 -1.26
CA PHE A 155 8.98 15.53 -2.37
C PHE A 155 10.45 15.29 -2.76
N MET A 156 11.37 16.15 -2.33
CA MET A 156 12.81 16.01 -2.56
C MET A 156 13.48 15.11 -1.51
N SER A 157 12.73 14.69 -0.48
CA SER A 157 13.22 13.76 0.52
C SER A 157 13.43 12.34 -0.05
N TYR A 158 14.45 11.65 0.49
CA TYR A 158 14.74 10.25 0.18
C TYR A 158 13.48 9.36 0.30
N ASP A 159 12.80 9.45 1.43
CA ASP A 159 11.65 8.59 1.76
C ASP A 159 10.52 8.79 0.73
N PHE A 160 10.26 10.03 0.32
CA PHE A 160 9.23 10.33 -0.66
C PHE A 160 9.63 9.87 -2.08
N MET A 161 10.88 10.09 -2.49
CA MET A 161 11.36 9.64 -3.79
C MET A 161 11.32 8.11 -3.94
N VAL A 162 11.71 7.38 -2.89
CA VAL A 162 11.57 5.91 -2.82
C VAL A 162 10.11 5.49 -2.92
N PHE A 163 9.22 6.16 -2.20
CA PHE A 163 7.78 5.95 -2.31
C PHE A 163 7.29 6.16 -3.75
N MET A 164 7.68 7.25 -4.41
CA MET A 164 7.26 7.58 -5.76
C MET A 164 7.71 6.58 -6.81
N THR A 165 8.89 5.96 -6.63
CA THR A 165 9.35 4.89 -7.52
C THR A 165 8.46 3.64 -7.50
N ASN A 166 7.66 3.47 -6.45
CA ASN A 166 6.74 2.36 -6.29
C ASN A 166 5.26 2.78 -6.36
N PHE A 167 4.97 4.08 -6.47
CA PHE A 167 3.66 4.64 -6.17
C PHE A 167 2.50 3.92 -6.87
N ALA A 168 2.48 3.82 -8.20
CA ALA A 168 1.32 3.18 -8.86
C ALA A 168 1.36 1.64 -8.85
N ASN A 169 2.43 1.01 -8.39
CA ASN A 169 2.36 -0.42 -8.03
C ASN A 169 1.64 -0.62 -6.69
N LYS A 170 1.53 0.44 -5.88
CA LYS A 170 1.09 0.41 -4.49
C LYS A 170 -0.22 1.17 -4.26
N MET A 171 -0.61 2.05 -5.18
CA MET A 171 -1.94 2.62 -5.27
C MET A 171 -2.83 1.71 -6.12
N ASP A 172 -3.90 1.18 -5.54
CA ASP A 172 -5.00 0.54 -6.26
C ASP A 172 -6.25 1.35 -6.00
N ALA A 173 -6.79 1.95 -7.06
CA ALA A 173 -8.03 2.72 -7.00
C ALA A 173 -8.99 2.19 -8.05
N ARG A 174 -10.10 1.62 -7.58
CA ARG A 174 -11.17 1.06 -8.38
C ARG A 174 -12.51 1.43 -7.76
N LYS A 175 -13.61 1.10 -8.42
CA LYS A 175 -14.96 1.41 -7.95
C LYS A 175 -15.17 1.04 -6.47
N GLY A 176 -15.37 2.05 -5.64
CA GLY A 176 -15.60 1.90 -4.20
C GLY A 176 -14.42 1.36 -3.40
N PHE A 177 -13.19 1.43 -3.92
CA PHE A 177 -12.00 0.92 -3.24
C PHE A 177 -10.78 1.76 -3.56
N ILE A 178 -10.04 2.15 -2.51
CA ILE A 178 -8.73 2.78 -2.61
C ILE A 178 -7.82 2.06 -1.62
N SER A 179 -6.66 1.59 -2.05
CA SER A 179 -5.61 1.15 -1.13
C SER A 179 -4.28 1.79 -1.48
N LEU A 180 -3.56 2.14 -0.43
CA LEU A 180 -2.15 2.49 -0.49
C LEU A 180 -1.39 1.59 0.48
N ASP A 181 -0.36 0.90 -0.02
CA ASP A 181 0.48 0.03 0.80
C ASP A 181 1.28 0.85 1.83
N ALA A 182 0.88 0.73 3.10
CA ALA A 182 1.40 1.51 4.22
C ALA A 182 2.83 1.10 4.64
N ASP A 183 3.23 -0.15 4.36
CA ASP A 183 4.47 -0.75 4.89
C ASP A 183 5.74 -0.08 4.33
N LEU A 184 5.64 0.56 3.16
CA LEU A 184 6.73 1.33 2.54
C LEU A 184 6.80 2.78 3.00
N VAL A 185 5.76 3.23 3.70
CA VAL A 185 5.54 4.65 4.00
C VAL A 185 5.53 4.89 5.50
N GLY A 186 6.51 4.29 6.19
CA GLY A 186 6.80 4.64 7.58
C GLY A 186 6.91 6.16 7.79
N GLY A 187 7.36 6.89 6.76
CA GLY A 187 7.29 8.35 6.71
C GLY A 187 5.88 8.92 6.52
N LEU A 188 5.03 8.38 5.64
CA LEU A 188 3.73 8.98 5.30
C LEU A 188 2.55 8.57 6.19
N ALA A 189 2.73 7.63 7.12
CA ALA A 189 1.64 7.16 7.98
C ALA A 189 0.95 8.29 8.78
N GLY A 190 1.68 9.37 9.10
CA GLY A 190 1.14 10.51 9.86
C GLY A 190 0.65 11.70 9.02
N TYR A 191 0.72 11.63 7.69
CA TYR A 191 0.45 12.81 6.85
C TYR A 191 -1.03 13.11 6.65
N GLY A 192 -1.90 12.12 6.91
CA GLY A 192 -3.32 12.21 6.63
C GLY A 192 -3.64 12.49 5.16
N ALA A 193 -4.87 12.22 4.75
CA ALA A 193 -5.35 12.59 3.42
C ALA A 193 -6.86 12.75 3.38
N VAL A 194 -7.32 13.55 2.44
CA VAL A 194 -8.70 13.48 1.95
C VAL A 194 -8.74 12.50 0.79
N LEU A 195 -9.53 11.44 0.95
CA LEU A 195 -9.76 10.42 -0.06
C LEU A 195 -11.10 10.67 -0.74
N THR A 196 -11.13 10.58 -2.06
CA THR A 196 -12.36 10.65 -2.86
C THR A 196 -12.47 9.40 -3.73
N MET A 197 -13.54 8.63 -3.55
CA MET A 197 -13.90 7.48 -4.37
C MET A 197 -14.98 7.88 -5.37
N TYR A 198 -14.72 7.63 -6.65
CA TYR A 198 -15.68 7.92 -7.73
C TYR A 198 -16.42 6.65 -8.16
N ASN A 199 -17.54 6.85 -8.84
CA ASN A 199 -18.34 5.79 -9.45
C ASN A 199 -18.81 4.71 -8.46
N VAL A 200 -18.99 5.04 -7.18
CA VAL A 200 -19.39 4.08 -6.16
C VAL A 200 -20.80 3.52 -6.46
N PRO A 201 -21.15 2.31 -6.00
CA PRO A 201 -22.53 1.81 -6.10
C PRO A 201 -23.53 2.74 -5.41
N ASP A 202 -24.81 2.62 -5.77
CA ASP A 202 -25.86 3.29 -5.00
C ASP A 202 -25.96 2.64 -3.62
N MET A 203 -25.89 3.46 -2.57
CA MET A 203 -25.91 3.05 -1.17
C MET A 203 -26.95 3.86 -0.41
N ASP A 204 -27.64 3.24 0.53
CA ASP A 204 -28.61 3.95 1.39
C ASP A 204 -27.93 4.42 2.68
N ASP A 205 -27.03 3.61 3.26
CA ASP A 205 -26.23 3.95 4.44
C ASP A 205 -24.75 3.59 4.18
N PRO A 206 -23.96 4.50 3.58
CA PRO A 206 -22.57 4.21 3.22
C PRO A 206 -21.67 4.12 4.45
N VAL A 207 -20.77 3.14 4.43
CA VAL A 207 -19.71 2.93 5.42
C VAL A 207 -18.38 2.66 4.73
N ILE A 208 -17.29 3.05 5.37
CA ILE A 208 -15.94 2.72 4.92
C ILE A 208 -15.39 1.60 5.78
N LEU A 209 -14.98 0.52 5.13
CA LEU A 209 -14.19 -0.53 5.73
C LEU A 209 -12.70 -0.18 5.60
N VAL A 210 -11.97 -0.24 6.70
CA VAL A 210 -10.51 -0.13 6.77
C VAL A 210 -9.95 -1.54 6.91
N ASN A 211 -9.15 -2.01 5.94
CA ASN A 211 -8.63 -3.38 5.93
C ASN A 211 -9.72 -4.45 6.11
N ASP A 212 -10.82 -4.32 5.36
CA ASP A 212 -11.99 -5.19 5.46
C ASP A 212 -12.75 -5.14 6.81
N GLU A 213 -12.39 -4.23 7.72
CA GLU A 213 -12.99 -4.02 9.04
C GLU A 213 -13.75 -2.70 9.11
N GLU A 214 -14.88 -2.67 9.79
CA GLU A 214 -15.56 -1.40 10.05
C GLU A 214 -14.67 -0.56 10.97
N ASP A 215 -14.38 0.67 10.56
CA ASP A 215 -13.62 1.60 11.37
C ASP A 215 -14.43 2.01 12.61
N THR A 216 -13.80 1.97 13.78
CA THR A 216 -14.41 2.40 15.04
C THR A 216 -14.27 3.91 15.29
N GLY A 217 -13.93 4.68 14.25
CA GLY A 217 -13.79 6.14 14.27
C GLY A 217 -12.38 6.65 14.51
N GLU A 218 -11.36 5.79 14.38
CA GLU A 218 -9.96 6.17 14.61
C GLU A 218 -9.25 6.56 13.31
N VAL A 219 -9.68 5.98 12.18
CA VAL A 219 -8.96 6.12 10.90
C VAL A 219 -9.72 6.99 9.91
N VAL A 220 -11.04 6.85 9.85
CA VAL A 220 -11.93 7.49 8.89
C VAL A 220 -12.80 8.52 9.62
N SER A 221 -12.84 9.74 9.08
CA SER A 221 -13.72 10.79 9.59
C SER A 221 -14.28 11.66 8.45
N GLY A 222 -15.33 12.43 8.73
CA GLY A 222 -15.91 13.36 7.76
C GLY A 222 -16.44 12.68 6.49
N LEU A 223 -17.03 11.49 6.61
CA LEU A 223 -17.61 10.76 5.48
C LEU A 223 -18.78 11.56 4.89
N VAL A 224 -18.66 11.91 3.61
CA VAL A 224 -19.69 12.57 2.81
C VAL A 224 -19.98 11.69 1.59
N TYR A 225 -21.26 11.42 1.34
CA TYR A 225 -21.70 10.70 0.15
C TYR A 225 -22.62 11.58 -0.70
N ASP A 226 -22.15 11.89 -1.90
CA ASP A 226 -22.95 12.49 -2.97
C ASP A 226 -23.58 11.37 -3.80
N ARG A 227 -24.83 11.07 -3.51
CA ARG A 227 -25.60 10.02 -4.19
C ARG A 227 -25.85 10.35 -5.66
N ALA A 228 -26.03 11.62 -6.02
CA ALA A 228 -26.34 12.02 -7.39
C ALA A 228 -25.13 11.80 -8.31
N ASN A 229 -23.94 12.17 -7.84
CA ASN A 229 -22.70 12.01 -8.59
C ASN A 229 -21.99 10.68 -8.34
N LYS A 230 -22.49 9.87 -7.39
CA LYS A 230 -21.88 8.60 -6.95
C LYS A 230 -20.43 8.78 -6.50
N ILE A 231 -20.23 9.75 -5.61
CA ILE A 231 -18.93 10.14 -5.07
C ILE A 231 -18.96 10.02 -3.54
N ILE A 232 -17.94 9.39 -2.98
CA ILE A 232 -17.69 9.40 -1.54
C ILE A 232 -16.40 10.16 -1.26
N THR A 233 -16.42 11.04 -0.26
CA THR A 233 -15.24 11.76 0.23
C THR A 233 -15.12 11.55 1.74
N PHE A 234 -13.90 11.35 2.24
CA PHE A 234 -13.62 11.21 3.68
C PHE A 234 -12.18 11.56 4.00
N ASN A 235 -11.91 11.90 5.26
CA ASN A 235 -10.55 12.03 5.78
C ASN A 235 -10.04 10.67 6.25
N ALA A 236 -8.79 10.37 5.94
CA ALA A 236 -8.05 9.21 6.43
C ALA A 236 -6.86 9.69 7.27
N ALA A 237 -6.76 9.24 8.51
CA ALA A 237 -5.67 9.60 9.43
C ALA A 237 -4.33 9.00 8.99
N HIS A 238 -4.35 7.79 8.41
CA HIS A 238 -3.18 7.09 7.87
C HIS A 238 -3.55 6.31 6.62
N PHE A 239 -2.54 5.87 5.86
CA PHE A 239 -2.75 5.11 4.63
C PHE A 239 -2.95 3.62 4.91
N SER A 240 -3.92 3.03 4.23
CA SER A 240 -4.24 1.61 4.32
C SER A 240 -5.13 1.21 3.14
N SER A 241 -5.89 0.12 3.26
CA SER A 241 -6.97 -0.20 2.31
C SER A 241 -8.34 0.28 2.83
N PHE A 242 -9.10 0.91 1.93
CA PHE A 242 -10.41 1.48 2.19
C PHE A 242 -11.43 0.94 1.18
N GLU A 243 -12.56 0.41 1.64
CA GLU A 243 -13.65 -0.08 0.79
C GLU A 243 -14.98 0.56 1.21
N ALA A 244 -15.68 1.20 0.26
CA ALA A 244 -17.03 1.68 0.48
C ALA A 244 -18.05 0.54 0.36
N LYS A 245 -18.96 0.44 1.33
CA LYS A 245 -20.08 -0.50 1.36
C LYS A 245 -21.35 0.17 1.82
N ASP A 246 -22.48 -0.42 1.46
CA ASP A 246 -23.74 -0.16 2.15
C ASP A 246 -23.73 -0.94 3.48
N ARG A 247 -24.11 -0.32 4.60
CA ARG A 247 -24.16 -0.97 5.92
C ARG A 247 -25.02 -2.22 5.89
N LYS A 248 -26.13 -2.22 5.14
CA LYS A 248 -27.01 -3.40 4.98
C LYS A 248 -26.30 -4.61 4.36
N ASP A 249 -25.22 -4.39 3.61
CA ASP A 249 -24.42 -5.46 3.03
C ASP A 249 -23.47 -6.10 4.06
N LEU A 250 -23.18 -5.42 5.17
CA LEU A 250 -22.37 -5.96 6.27
C LEU A 250 -23.15 -6.97 7.12
N ASP A 251 -24.46 -6.79 7.23
CA ASP A 251 -25.37 -7.59 8.05
C ASP A 251 -25.91 -8.84 7.35
N LYS A 252 -25.48 -9.11 6.11
CA LYS A 252 -25.89 -10.33 5.42
C LYS A 252 -25.40 -11.56 6.18
N ASN A 253 -26.33 -12.49 6.43
CA ASN A 253 -26.00 -13.77 7.05
C ASN A 253 -24.92 -14.51 6.23
N PRO A 254 -23.82 -14.95 6.87
CA PRO A 254 -22.79 -15.71 6.18
C PRO A 254 -23.32 -17.10 5.78
N SER A 255 -22.97 -17.56 4.59
CA SER A 255 -23.27 -18.93 4.12
C SER A 255 -21.99 -19.73 3.94
N ILE A 256 -22.07 -21.05 4.15
CA ILE A 256 -20.97 -21.98 3.88
C ILE A 256 -21.40 -22.83 2.68
N ASP A 257 -20.58 -22.82 1.64
CA ASP A 257 -20.79 -23.64 0.45
C ASP A 257 -19.89 -24.88 0.47
N LYS A 258 -18.71 -24.79 1.12
CA LYS A 258 -17.73 -25.88 1.18
C LYS A 258 -16.82 -25.76 2.39
N VAL A 259 -16.49 -26.89 3.01
CA VAL A 259 -15.44 -26.99 4.04
C VAL A 259 -14.29 -27.91 3.63
N LYS A 260 -13.05 -27.53 3.97
CA LYS A 260 -11.90 -28.43 4.07
C LYS A 260 -11.25 -28.29 5.44
N TYR A 261 -10.69 -29.36 5.98
CA TYR A 261 -9.98 -29.30 7.24
C TYR A 261 -8.68 -30.11 7.20
N ARG A 262 -7.70 -29.69 8.01
CA ARG A 262 -6.43 -30.38 8.20
C ARG A 262 -6.00 -30.27 9.66
N LYS A 263 -5.63 -31.41 10.25
CA LYS A 263 -5.01 -31.49 11.58
C LYS A 263 -3.50 -31.28 11.45
N TYR A 264 -2.88 -30.54 12.37
CA TYR A 264 -1.43 -30.28 12.39
C TYR A 264 -0.93 -29.99 13.82
N LYS A 265 0.38 -30.09 14.06
CA LYS A 265 0.99 -29.68 15.34
C LYS A 265 1.54 -28.25 15.23
N LYS A 266 1.33 -27.44 16.26
CA LYS A 266 1.96 -26.13 16.46
C LYS A 266 2.30 -26.01 17.95
N ASP A 267 3.55 -25.69 18.27
CA ASP A 267 4.03 -25.52 19.64
C ASP A 267 3.71 -26.75 20.54
N GLY A 268 3.92 -27.96 19.99
CA GLY A 268 3.63 -29.23 20.66
C GLY A 268 2.14 -29.60 20.74
N GLN A 269 1.21 -28.69 20.45
CA GLN A 269 -0.23 -28.92 20.53
C GLN A 269 -0.85 -29.28 19.18
N TRP A 270 -1.80 -30.22 19.18
CA TRP A 270 -2.61 -30.53 18.00
C TRP A 270 -3.66 -29.44 17.75
N LYS A 271 -3.69 -28.91 16.54
CA LYS A 271 -4.65 -27.90 16.07
C LYS A 271 -5.43 -28.43 14.85
N LEU A 272 -6.64 -27.92 14.66
CA LEU A 272 -7.46 -28.15 13.48
C LEU A 272 -7.59 -26.84 12.69
N LYS A 273 -7.01 -26.79 11.48
CA LYS A 273 -7.24 -25.70 10.54
C LYS A 273 -8.40 -26.05 9.63
N VAL A 274 -9.44 -25.24 9.64
CA VAL A 274 -10.63 -25.35 8.81
C VAL A 274 -10.60 -24.23 7.78
N THR A 275 -10.74 -24.55 6.50
CA THR A 275 -10.92 -23.58 5.42
C THR A 275 -12.37 -23.64 4.97
N LEU A 276 -13.06 -22.50 5.01
CA LEU A 276 -14.44 -22.35 4.57
C LEU A 276 -14.47 -21.56 3.27
N TRP A 277 -15.28 -22.02 2.32
CA TRP A 277 -15.72 -21.23 1.17
C TRP A 277 -17.22 -20.98 1.26
N GLY A 278 -17.65 -19.80 0.84
CA GLY A 278 -19.04 -19.38 1.01
C GLY A 278 -19.29 -17.97 0.52
N LYS A 279 -20.24 -17.29 1.17
CA LYS A 279 -20.63 -15.91 0.85
C LYS A 279 -20.77 -15.08 2.13
N ASN A 280 -20.62 -13.77 1.97
CA ASN A 280 -20.82 -12.77 3.01
C ASN A 280 -19.95 -13.00 4.25
N PHE A 281 -18.75 -13.56 4.12
CA PHE A 281 -17.80 -13.53 5.23
C PHE A 281 -17.27 -12.11 5.38
N ASN A 282 -17.38 -11.57 6.59
CA ASN A 282 -16.75 -10.30 6.95
C ASN A 282 -15.64 -10.53 7.98
N SER A 283 -14.90 -9.50 8.29
CA SER A 283 -13.80 -9.54 9.26
C SER A 283 -14.26 -9.93 10.66
N LYS A 284 -15.48 -9.51 11.04
CA LYS A 284 -16.10 -9.87 12.30
C LYS A 284 -16.75 -11.27 12.28
N THR A 285 -16.57 -12.07 11.22
CA THR A 285 -17.11 -13.44 11.15
C THR A 285 -16.49 -14.32 12.22
N LYS A 286 -17.33 -14.85 13.11
CA LYS A 286 -16.96 -15.86 14.10
C LYS A 286 -17.28 -17.24 13.55
N VAL A 287 -16.36 -18.17 13.74
CA VAL A 287 -16.52 -19.57 13.35
C VAL A 287 -16.60 -20.44 14.60
N TYR A 288 -17.57 -21.35 14.61
CA TYR A 288 -17.79 -22.30 15.69
C TYR A 288 -17.78 -23.72 15.13
N PHE A 289 -17.25 -24.64 15.91
CA PHE A 289 -17.31 -26.07 15.66
C PHE A 289 -18.02 -26.71 16.87
N GLY A 290 -19.30 -27.06 16.70
CA GLY A 290 -20.18 -27.36 17.84
C GLY A 290 -20.43 -26.13 18.70
N LYS A 291 -20.03 -26.19 19.98
CA LYS A 291 -20.06 -25.04 20.92
C LYS A 291 -18.71 -24.33 21.02
N THR A 292 -17.64 -24.93 20.51
CA THR A 292 -16.28 -24.37 20.56
C THR A 292 -16.13 -23.24 19.54
N LYS A 293 -15.74 -22.05 20.00
CA LYS A 293 -15.34 -20.93 19.14
C LYS A 293 -13.93 -21.17 18.61
N ALA A 294 -13.65 -20.78 17.37
CA ALA A 294 -12.30 -20.80 16.83
C ALA A 294 -11.36 -19.91 17.64
N GLU A 295 -10.13 -20.37 17.86
CA GLU A 295 -9.04 -19.59 18.48
C GLU A 295 -8.64 -18.41 17.61
N SER A 296 -8.62 -18.61 16.29
CA SER A 296 -8.34 -17.58 15.31
C SER A 296 -9.21 -17.77 14.08
N VAL A 297 -9.60 -16.66 13.47
CA VAL A 297 -10.26 -16.61 12.17
C VAL A 297 -9.49 -15.62 11.32
N LYS A 298 -9.05 -16.06 10.13
CA LYS A 298 -8.40 -15.21 9.12
C LYS A 298 -9.29 -15.18 7.89
N LYS A 299 -9.88 -14.01 7.62
CA LYS A 299 -10.56 -13.74 6.34
C LYS A 299 -9.49 -13.71 5.24
N ILE A 300 -9.76 -14.40 4.13
CA ILE A 300 -8.95 -14.32 2.91
C ILE A 300 -9.69 -13.48 1.86
N SER A 301 -11.01 -13.62 1.82
CA SER A 301 -11.91 -12.78 1.03
C SER A 301 -13.34 -12.90 1.58
N SER A 302 -14.29 -12.15 1.02
CA SER A 302 -15.73 -12.31 1.33
C SER A 302 -16.30 -13.70 1.01
N LYS A 303 -15.54 -14.53 0.29
CA LYS A 303 -15.91 -15.89 -0.11
C LYS A 303 -15.05 -16.98 0.52
N LYS A 304 -14.02 -16.62 1.29
CA LYS A 304 -13.08 -17.59 1.84
C LYS A 304 -12.49 -17.12 3.16
N LEU A 305 -12.52 -17.99 4.17
CA LEU A 305 -11.81 -17.77 5.43
C LEU A 305 -11.14 -19.04 5.93
N THR A 306 -10.19 -18.89 6.85
CA THR A 306 -9.61 -20.01 7.59
C THR A 306 -9.81 -19.81 9.09
N ALA A 307 -10.24 -20.85 9.79
CA ALA A 307 -10.40 -20.87 11.24
C ALA A 307 -9.50 -21.93 11.86
N THR A 308 -8.94 -21.65 13.04
CA THR A 308 -8.09 -22.59 13.78
C THR A 308 -8.75 -22.93 15.12
N PHE A 309 -8.75 -24.21 15.48
CA PHE A 309 -9.28 -24.71 16.76
C PHE A 309 -8.22 -25.53 17.48
N SER A 310 -8.24 -25.52 18.81
CA SER A 310 -7.52 -26.54 19.59
C SER A 310 -8.17 -27.91 19.41
N TRP A 311 -7.37 -28.94 19.17
CA TRP A 311 -7.89 -30.30 19.05
C TRP A 311 -8.41 -30.84 20.41
N SER A 312 -7.75 -30.47 21.51
CA SER A 312 -8.18 -30.86 22.88
C SER A 312 -9.59 -30.38 23.18
N ASP A 313 -9.89 -29.12 22.82
CA ASP A 313 -11.17 -28.49 23.10
C ASP A 313 -12.29 -29.16 22.30
N LEU A 314 -11.99 -29.57 21.06
CA LEU A 314 -12.93 -30.31 20.22
C LEU A 314 -13.17 -31.74 20.75
N GLN A 315 -12.13 -32.41 21.25
CA GLN A 315 -12.26 -33.77 21.80
C GLN A 315 -13.11 -33.80 23.08
N SER A 316 -12.97 -32.79 23.94
CA SER A 316 -13.76 -32.67 25.18
C SER A 316 -15.28 -32.60 24.93
N GLN A 317 -15.70 -32.14 23.74
CA GLN A 317 -17.11 -32.04 23.35
C GLN A 317 -17.63 -33.26 22.59
N ASN A 318 -16.77 -34.19 22.20
CA ASN A 318 -17.08 -35.23 21.22
C ASN A 318 -17.63 -36.54 21.84
N SER A 319 -18.26 -36.47 23.01
CA SER A 319 -18.82 -37.66 23.67
C SER A 319 -20.06 -38.21 22.97
N LYS A 320 -20.80 -37.40 22.19
CA LYS A 320 -21.94 -37.86 21.37
C LYS A 320 -22.11 -37.00 20.10
N SER A 321 -22.02 -37.64 18.93
CA SER A 321 -22.54 -37.21 17.62
C SER A 321 -21.81 -36.10 16.81
N ARG A 322 -22.06 -36.10 15.49
CA ARG A 322 -21.44 -35.25 14.45
C ARG A 322 -21.46 -33.78 14.85
N LEU A 323 -20.28 -33.15 14.87
CA LEU A 323 -20.15 -31.73 15.15
C LEU A 323 -20.46 -30.91 13.88
N LEU A 324 -21.19 -29.82 14.09
CA LEU A 324 -21.61 -28.89 13.04
C LEU A 324 -20.70 -27.66 13.05
N ILE A 325 -20.26 -27.23 11.86
CA ILE A 325 -19.65 -25.91 11.72
C ILE A 325 -20.74 -24.85 11.60
N LYS A 326 -20.57 -23.73 12.30
CA LYS A 326 -21.42 -22.54 12.21
C LYS A 326 -20.54 -21.32 11.95
N VAL A 327 -21.03 -20.43 11.10
CA VAL A 327 -20.46 -19.10 10.85
C VAL A 327 -21.47 -18.04 11.27
N ARG A 328 -21.01 -16.95 11.85
CA ARG A 328 -21.85 -15.81 12.22
C ARG A 328 -21.11 -14.52 11.97
N ASN A 329 -21.75 -13.59 11.29
CA ASN A 329 -21.33 -12.19 11.30
C ASN A 329 -21.86 -11.56 12.59
N ASN A 330 -21.15 -10.57 13.13
CA ASN A 330 -21.41 -10.00 14.44
C ASN A 330 -22.80 -9.35 14.52
N SER A 331 -23.82 -10.12 14.88
CA SER A 331 -25.16 -9.61 15.20
C SER A 331 -25.31 -9.65 16.71
N ASN A 332 -25.63 -8.50 17.29
CA ASN A 332 -26.01 -8.35 18.70
C ASN A 332 -27.44 -8.87 18.98
N GLU A 333 -28.07 -9.62 18.08
CA GLU A 333 -29.45 -10.10 18.27
C GLU A 333 -29.58 -11.60 18.55
N LYS A 334 -30.54 -11.89 19.44
CA LYS A 334 -31.03 -13.24 19.76
C LYS A 334 -31.39 -13.98 18.47
N VAL A 335 -30.75 -15.14 18.30
CA VAL A 335 -30.88 -16.00 17.14
C VAL A 335 -32.32 -16.51 16.98
N SER A 336 -33.02 -16.05 15.94
CA SER A 336 -34.18 -16.76 15.37
C SER A 336 -33.74 -18.15 14.89
N SER A 337 -34.56 -19.17 15.17
CA SER A 337 -34.31 -20.60 14.96
C SER A 337 -34.14 -21.05 13.50
N ASP A 338 -34.18 -20.13 12.54
CA ASP A 338 -34.19 -20.43 11.10
C ASP A 338 -32.81 -20.40 10.41
N ASN A 339 -31.73 -20.21 11.18
CA ASN A 339 -30.33 -20.20 10.71
C ASN A 339 -29.76 -21.59 10.35
N ARG A 340 -30.57 -22.52 9.83
CA ARG A 340 -30.14 -23.89 9.46
C ARG A 340 -29.38 -23.98 8.13
N LYS A 341 -29.29 -22.90 7.34
CA LYS A 341 -28.69 -22.92 5.98
C LYS A 341 -27.16 -22.85 5.93
N SER A 342 -26.46 -22.57 7.03
CA SER A 342 -24.98 -22.52 7.07
C SER A 342 -24.40 -23.65 7.92
N LEU A 343 -24.94 -24.86 7.80
CA LEU A 343 -24.54 -26.03 8.58
C LEU A 343 -23.94 -27.09 7.66
N GLU A 344 -22.63 -27.32 7.78
CA GLU A 344 -21.98 -28.48 7.16
C GLU A 344 -21.61 -29.50 8.26
N LYS A 345 -22.03 -30.75 8.06
CA LYS A 345 -21.79 -31.85 9.02
C LYS A 345 -20.40 -32.43 8.77
N ILE A 346 -19.54 -32.42 9.78
CA ILE A 346 -18.23 -33.06 9.70
C ILE A 346 -18.15 -34.20 10.71
N LYS A 347 -17.77 -35.38 10.23
CA LYS A 347 -17.45 -36.53 11.09
C LYS A 347 -15.95 -36.50 11.37
N LEU A 348 -15.57 -36.06 12.57
CA LEU A 348 -14.20 -36.24 13.04
C LEU A 348 -13.97 -37.72 13.31
N LYS A 349 -13.08 -38.37 12.56
CA LYS A 349 -12.59 -39.71 12.90
C LYS A 349 -11.49 -39.55 13.94
N ASN A 350 -11.63 -40.23 15.08
CA ASN A 350 -10.52 -40.43 16.00
C ASN A 350 -9.63 -41.50 15.35
N ASN A 351 -8.50 -41.07 14.77
CA ASN A 351 -7.36 -41.95 14.53
C ASN A 351 -6.35 -41.68 15.65
#